data_AF-J9CJQ5-F1
#
_entry.id   AF-J9CJQ5-F1
#
_cell.length_a   1.000
_cell.length_b   1.000
_cell.length_c   1.000
_cell.angle_alpha   90.00
_cell.angle_beta   90.00
_cell.angle_gamma   90.00
#
_symmetry.space_group_name_H-M   'P 1'
#
loop_
_entity.id
_entity.type
_entity.pdbx_description
1 polymer ?
#
loop_
_entity_poly.entity_id
_entity_poly.type
_entity_poly.pdbx_seq_one_letter_code
_entity_poly.pdbx_strand_id
1 'polypeptide(L)'
;MLDEPTNHLDIEAITTLEKLSCNEYRNQRSMMLITHDRQFLDNVSTRIIELDRGILRSYPGSFSSYESRKQDELIAEDLENRRFDKFWAQEEVWIRKGIEARRTRNEGRVRRLEALRRQREERRERIGNLNLQIDNGEKSGKIVVEVTDL
;
A
#
# COMPACT_ATOMS: atom_id res chain seq x y z
N MET A 1 -7.95 -20.84 9.88
CA MET A 1 -7.82 -19.76 8.89
C MET A 1 -9.21 -19.53 8.34
N LEU A 2 -9.67 -18.29 8.33
CA LEU A 2 -10.99 -17.90 7.84
C LEU A 2 -10.80 -16.99 6.63
N ASP A 3 -11.49 -17.29 5.54
CA ASP A 3 -11.44 -16.53 4.31
C ASP A 3 -12.85 -16.00 3.99
N GLU A 4 -12.98 -14.68 3.93
CA GLU A 4 -14.24 -13.92 3.82
C GLU A 4 -15.39 -14.43 4.73
N PRO A 5 -15.18 -14.57 6.05
CA PRO A 5 -16.20 -15.14 6.93
C PRO A 5 -17.39 -14.21 7.20
N THR A 6 -17.30 -12.93 6.82
CA THR A 6 -18.41 -11.98 6.92
C THR A 6 -19.35 -12.06 5.72
N ASN A 7 -18.99 -12.80 4.66
CA ASN A 7 -19.82 -12.92 3.49
C ASN A 7 -21.11 -13.69 3.80
N HIS A 8 -22.24 -13.21 3.28
CA HIS A 8 -23.58 -13.75 3.53
C HIS A 8 -24.03 -13.76 5.01
N LEU A 9 -23.34 -13.07 5.91
CA LEU A 9 -23.77 -12.87 7.29
C LEU A 9 -24.59 -11.60 7.45
N ASP A 10 -25.56 -11.64 8.35
CA ASP A 10 -26.23 -10.44 8.83
C ASP A 10 -25.42 -9.78 9.97
N ILE A 11 -25.85 -8.59 10.38
CA ILE A 11 -25.14 -7.77 11.39
C ILE A 11 -25.07 -8.50 12.74
N GLU A 12 -26.10 -9.26 13.10
CA GLU A 12 -26.14 -10.00 14.36
C GLU A 12 -25.16 -11.18 14.35
N ALA A 13 -25.06 -11.91 13.25
CA ALA A 13 -24.09 -12.96 13.06
C ALA A 13 -22.65 -12.43 13.04
N ILE A 14 -22.40 -11.29 12.39
CA ILE A 14 -21.10 -10.61 12.42
C ILE A 14 -20.73 -10.26 13.87
N THR A 15 -21.63 -9.62 14.61
CA THR A 15 -21.42 -9.27 16.03
C THR A 15 -21.12 -10.50 16.88
N THR A 16 -21.78 -11.62 16.60
CA THR A 16 -21.54 -12.89 17.32
C THR A 16 -20.17 -13.45 16.98
N LEU A 17 -19.77 -13.41 15.71
CA LEU A 17 -18.46 -13.84 15.25
C LEU A 17 -17.34 -12.99 15.86
N GLU A 18 -17.53 -11.68 15.99
CA GLU A 18 -16.60 -10.78 16.69
C GLU A 18 -16.41 -11.18 18.14
N LYS A 19 -17.51 -11.40 18.88
CA LYS A 19 -17.48 -11.82 20.29
C LYS A 19 -16.75 -13.15 20.46
N LEU A 20 -17.05 -14.13 19.62
CA LEU A 20 -16.36 -15.43 19.64
C LEU A 20 -14.86 -15.25 19.37
N SER A 21 -14.50 -14.46 18.36
CA SER A 21 -13.11 -14.22 17.99
C SER A 21 -12.32 -13.53 19.11
N CYS A 22 -12.92 -12.52 19.75
CA CYS A 22 -12.29 -11.74 20.81
C CYS A 22 -12.23 -12.45 22.16
N ASN A 23 -13.27 -13.17 22.56
CA ASN A 23 -13.37 -13.73 23.91
C ASN A 23 -12.84 -15.16 24.01
N GLU A 24 -13.21 -16.02 23.05
CA GLU A 24 -12.89 -17.45 23.09
C GLU A 24 -11.53 -17.72 22.43
N TYR A 25 -11.33 -17.20 21.22
CA TYR A 25 -10.16 -17.54 20.42
C TYR A 25 -8.91 -16.76 20.82
N ARG A 26 -9.02 -15.44 21.08
CA ARG A 26 -7.87 -14.57 21.37
C ARG A 26 -7.01 -15.05 22.54
N ASN A 27 -7.62 -15.70 23.53
CA ASN A 27 -6.94 -16.14 24.74
C ASN A 27 -6.31 -17.55 24.62
N GLN A 28 -6.70 -18.34 23.63
CA GLN A 28 -6.34 -19.76 23.56
C GLN A 28 -5.63 -20.16 22.26
N ARG A 29 -5.82 -19.41 21.16
CA ARG A 29 -5.35 -19.78 19.82
C ARG A 29 -4.98 -18.56 18.99
N SER A 30 -4.11 -18.78 17.99
CA SER A 30 -3.89 -17.81 16.91
C SER A 30 -4.85 -18.06 15.77
N MET A 31 -5.43 -16.99 15.22
CA MET A 31 -6.32 -17.03 14.07
C MET A 31 -5.77 -16.12 12.96
N MET A 32 -5.84 -16.62 11.72
CA MET A 32 -5.63 -15.81 10.52
C MET A 32 -6.97 -15.62 9.83
N LEU A 33 -7.26 -14.38 9.51
CA LEU A 33 -8.51 -13.90 8.94
C LEU A 33 -8.18 -13.11 7.68
N ILE A 34 -8.90 -13.38 6.60
CA ILE A 34 -8.90 -12.59 5.37
C ILE A 34 -10.33 -12.08 5.21
N THR A 35 -10.50 -10.77 5.16
CA THR A 35 -11.78 -10.14 4.85
C THR A 35 -11.59 -8.72 4.32
N HIS A 36 -12.56 -8.24 3.56
CA HIS A 36 -12.65 -6.83 3.16
C HIS A 36 -13.43 -5.95 4.16
N ASP A 37 -14.06 -6.52 5.19
CA ASP A 37 -14.79 -5.74 6.21
C ASP A 37 -13.83 -5.03 7.17
N ARG A 38 -13.76 -3.71 7.01
CA ARG A 38 -12.86 -2.84 7.79
C ARG A 38 -13.24 -2.76 9.27
N GLN A 39 -14.54 -2.73 9.57
CA GLN A 39 -15.01 -2.58 10.94
C GLN A 39 -14.78 -3.87 11.73
N PHE A 40 -15.06 -5.02 11.09
CA PHE A 40 -14.74 -6.32 11.64
C PHE A 40 -13.24 -6.49 11.90
N LEU A 41 -12.39 -6.08 10.95
CA LEU A 41 -10.94 -6.10 11.13
C LEU A 41 -10.49 -5.20 12.28
N ASP A 42 -11.05 -4.00 12.43
CA ASP A 42 -10.69 -3.08 13.51
C ASP A 42 -11.02 -3.67 14.90
N ASN A 43 -12.16 -4.36 15.00
CA ASN A 43 -12.64 -4.97 16.24
C ASN A 43 -11.87 -6.24 16.63
N VAL A 44 -11.53 -7.09 15.67
CA VAL A 44 -10.98 -8.44 15.93
C VAL A 44 -9.46 -8.49 15.81
N SER A 45 -8.86 -7.71 14.90
CA SER A 45 -7.43 -7.85 14.59
C SER A 45 -6.53 -7.30 15.69
N THR A 46 -5.42 -8.01 15.95
CA THR A 46 -4.29 -7.53 16.77
C THR A 46 -3.14 -7.02 15.91
N ARG A 47 -3.13 -7.41 14.65
CA ARG A 47 -2.04 -7.22 13.71
C ARG A 47 -2.55 -7.36 12.29
N ILE A 48 -2.20 -6.41 11.43
CA ILE A 48 -2.47 -6.45 9.99
C ILE A 48 -1.22 -6.92 9.26
N ILE A 49 -1.40 -7.85 8.34
CA ILE A 49 -0.35 -8.29 7.43
C ILE A 49 -0.71 -7.78 6.03
N GLU A 50 0.16 -6.94 5.48
CA GLU A 50 0.04 -6.42 4.12
C GLU A 50 1.01 -7.18 3.20
N LEU A 51 0.53 -7.59 2.03
CA LEU A 51 1.39 -8.04 0.94
C LEU A 51 1.38 -6.96 -0.16
N ASP A 52 2.48 -6.22 -0.25
CA ASP A 52 2.63 -5.14 -1.23
C ASP A 52 3.92 -5.36 -2.04
N ARG A 53 3.80 -5.45 -3.36
CA ARG A 53 4.92 -5.64 -4.30
C ARG A 53 5.82 -6.85 -3.98
N GLY A 54 5.20 -7.95 -3.55
CA GLY A 54 5.89 -9.18 -3.15
C GLY A 54 6.61 -9.07 -1.80
N ILE A 55 6.42 -7.97 -1.07
CA ILE A 55 6.98 -7.76 0.26
C ILE A 55 5.85 -7.88 1.27
N LEU A 56 6.05 -8.77 2.24
CA LEU A 56 5.12 -8.94 3.34
C LEU A 56 5.53 -8.01 4.49
N ARG A 57 4.63 -7.11 4.87
CA ARG A 57 4.81 -6.16 5.98
C ARG A 57 3.82 -6.48 7.09
N SER A 58 4.25 -6.25 8.32
CA SER A 58 3.47 -6.56 9.52
C SER A 58 3.27 -5.29 10.33
N TYR A 59 2.01 -4.94 10.58
CA TYR A 59 1.60 -3.73 11.30
C TYR A 59 0.85 -4.14 12.58
N PRO A 60 1.43 -3.93 13.78
CA PRO A 60 0.72 -4.20 15.03
C PRO A 60 -0.41 -3.18 15.24
N GLY A 61 -1.50 -3.63 15.84
CA GLY A 61 -2.66 -2.79 16.14
C GLY A 61 -3.86 -3.10 15.23
N SER A 62 -4.80 -2.15 15.25
CA SER A 62 -6.09 -2.25 14.56
C SER A 62 -5.99 -1.84 13.08
N PHE A 63 -7.05 -2.07 12.31
CA PHE A 63 -7.10 -1.69 10.90
C PHE A 63 -7.01 -0.18 10.69
N SER A 64 -7.71 0.61 11.51
CA SER A 64 -7.68 2.07 11.47
C SER A 64 -6.27 2.64 11.70
N SER A 65 -5.52 2.04 12.64
CA SER A 65 -4.13 2.41 12.93
C SER A 65 -3.21 2.08 11.74
N TYR A 66 -3.43 0.93 11.11
CA TYR A 66 -2.75 0.53 9.88
C TYR A 66 -3.05 1.49 8.72
N GLU A 67 -4.31 1.87 8.50
CA GLU A 67 -4.71 2.77 7.41
C GLU A 67 -4.03 4.13 7.53
N SER A 68 -4.04 4.74 8.72
CA SER A 68 -3.35 6.01 8.97
C SER A 68 -1.85 5.90 8.68
N ARG A 69 -1.20 4.87 9.20
CA ARG A 69 0.23 4.66 8.98
C ARG A 69 0.55 4.42 7.50
N LYS A 70 -0.31 3.68 6.80
CA LYS A 70 -0.14 3.42 5.37
C LYS A 70 -0.25 4.72 4.55
N GLN A 71 -1.17 5.61 4.92
CA GLN A 71 -1.29 6.92 4.28
C GLN A 71 -0.02 7.76 4.48
N ASP A 72 0.52 7.82 5.69
CA ASP A 72 1.77 8.55 5.97
C ASP A 72 2.95 7.98 5.16
N GLU A 73 3.07 6.65 5.08
CA GLU A 73 4.09 5.97 4.28
C GLU A 73 3.95 6.29 2.78
N LEU A 74 2.73 6.32 2.25
CA LEU A 74 2.47 6.69 0.85
C LEU A 74 2.77 8.16 0.56
N ILE A 75 2.43 9.07 1.49
CA ILE A 75 2.74 10.50 1.35
C ILE A 75 4.26 10.72 1.39
N ALA A 76 4.97 10.04 2.30
CA ALA A 76 6.42 10.10 2.37
C ALA A 76 7.07 9.57 1.08
N GLU A 77 6.59 8.42 0.56
CA GLU A 77 7.05 7.88 -0.72
C GLU A 77 6.82 8.88 -1.85
N ASP A 78 5.62 9.46 -1.97
CA ASP A 78 5.32 10.44 -3.04
C ASP A 78 6.19 11.70 -2.95
N LEU A 79 6.44 12.22 -1.74
CA LEU A 79 7.33 13.36 -1.54
C LEU A 79 8.77 13.04 -1.95
N GLU A 80 9.28 11.85 -1.61
CA GLU A 80 10.60 11.39 -2.03
C GLU A 80 10.67 11.29 -3.56
N ASN A 81 9.62 10.78 -4.20
CA ASN A 81 9.52 10.64 -5.65
C ASN A 81 9.56 11.99 -6.35
N ARG A 82 8.77 12.95 -5.86
CA ARG A 82 8.76 14.31 -6.41
C ARG A 82 10.12 15.00 -6.26
N ARG A 83 10.81 14.79 -5.13
CA ARG A 83 12.17 15.31 -4.92
C ARG A 83 13.15 14.67 -5.90
N PHE A 84 13.08 13.35 -6.06
CA PHE A 84 13.88 12.60 -7.01
C PHE A 84 13.64 13.05 -8.46
N ASP A 85 12.39 13.19 -8.88
CA ASP A 85 12.03 13.63 -10.24
C ASP A 85 12.48 15.07 -10.52
N LYS A 86 12.38 15.98 -9.54
CA LYS A 86 12.90 17.35 -9.66
C LYS A 86 14.42 17.38 -9.81
N PHE A 87 15.13 16.63 -8.97
CA PHE A 87 16.58 16.48 -9.07
C PHE A 87 16.95 15.89 -10.44
N TRP A 88 16.24 14.85 -10.86
CA TRP A 88 16.43 14.19 -12.14
C TRP A 88 16.28 15.15 -13.33
N ALA A 89 15.21 15.95 -13.36
CA ALA A 89 14.96 16.89 -14.45
C ALA A 89 16.09 17.93 -14.61
N GLN A 90 16.65 18.42 -13.49
CA GLN A 90 17.78 19.35 -13.52
C GLN A 90 19.05 18.71 -14.08
N GLU A 91 19.33 17.48 -13.65
CA GLU A 91 20.51 16.74 -14.11
C GLU A 91 20.40 16.30 -15.57
N GLU A 92 19.20 15.97 -16.05
CA GLU A 92 18.98 15.62 -17.45
C GLU A 92 19.23 16.81 -18.39
N VAL A 93 18.78 18.01 -18.01
CA VAL A 93 19.10 19.25 -18.74
C VAL A 93 20.61 19.48 -18.77
N TRP A 94 21.32 19.20 -17.68
CA TRP A 94 22.78 19.32 -17.62
C TRP A 94 23.50 18.32 -18.55
N ILE A 95 23.10 17.04 -18.58
CA ILE A 95 23.67 16.04 -19.51
C ILE A 95 23.49 16.46 -20.97
N ARG A 96 22.32 17.02 -21.33
CA ARG A 96 22.02 17.45 -22.70
C ARG A 96 22.92 18.60 -23.18
N LYS A 97 23.59 19.35 -22.28
CA LYS A 97 24.59 20.37 -22.66
C LYS A 97 25.85 19.77 -23.33
N GLY A 98 25.99 18.44 -23.38
CA GLY A 98 26.94 17.77 -24.27
C GLY A 98 28.41 17.90 -23.85
N ILE A 99 29.21 18.60 -24.65
CA ILE A 99 30.69 18.66 -24.53
C ILE A 99 31.12 19.23 -23.17
N GLU A 100 30.37 20.18 -22.61
CA GLU A 100 30.67 20.80 -21.32
C GLU A 100 30.48 19.83 -20.13
N ALA A 101 29.54 18.89 -20.25
CA ALA A 101 29.27 17.86 -19.25
C ALA A 101 30.32 16.73 -19.26
N ARG A 102 30.99 16.51 -20.40
CA ARG A 102 32.00 15.43 -20.59
C ARG A 102 33.43 15.83 -20.29
N ARG A 103 33.71 17.07 -19.88
CA ARG A 103 35.06 17.44 -19.41
C ARG A 103 35.43 16.54 -18.23
N THR A 104 36.65 16.00 -18.22
CA THR A 104 37.16 14.90 -17.36
C THR A 104 36.88 15.07 -15.85
N ARG A 105 36.68 16.30 -15.37
CA ARG A 105 36.27 16.62 -13.99
C ARG A 105 34.83 16.21 -13.63
N ASN A 106 33.98 15.99 -14.64
CA ASN A 106 32.55 15.72 -14.51
C ASN A 106 32.16 14.27 -14.87
N GLU A 107 33.08 13.41 -15.32
CA GLU A 107 32.78 12.02 -15.69
C GLU A 107 32.19 11.20 -14.54
N GLY A 108 32.63 11.43 -13.29
CA GLY A 108 32.07 10.80 -12.10
C GLY A 108 30.62 11.25 -11.80
N ARG A 109 30.21 12.44 -12.25
CA ARG A 109 28.81 12.88 -12.21
C ARG A 109 28.01 12.19 -13.30
N VAL A 110 28.54 12.08 -14.51
CA VAL A 110 27.89 11.37 -15.63
C VAL A 110 27.60 9.91 -15.27
N ARG A 111 28.58 9.16 -14.74
CA ARG A 111 28.36 7.76 -14.30
C ARG A 111 27.28 7.62 -13.22
N ARG A 112 27.25 8.56 -12.25
CA ARG A 112 26.20 8.58 -11.21
C ARG A 112 24.81 8.81 -11.82
N LEU A 113 24.70 9.69 -12.80
CA LEU A 113 23.43 9.97 -13.49
C LEU A 113 22.97 8.79 -14.36
N GLU A 114 23.88 8.10 -15.03
CA GLU A 114 23.56 6.87 -15.76
C GLU A 114 23.05 5.76 -14.82
N ALA A 115 23.69 5.58 -13.66
CA ALA A 115 23.21 4.64 -12.64
C ALA A 115 21.80 5.01 -12.13
N LEU A 116 21.54 6.30 -11.92
CA LEU A 116 20.22 6.80 -11.52
C LEU A 116 19.15 6.61 -12.61
N ARG A 117 19.49 6.66 -13.91
CA ARG A 117 18.55 6.30 -15.01
C ARG A 117 18.05 4.88 -14.86
N ARG A 118 19.00 3.95 -14.66
CA ARG A 118 18.70 2.53 -14.54
C ARG A 118 17.79 2.27 -13.35
N GLN A 119 18.05 2.88 -12.19
CA GLN A 119 17.17 2.77 -11.02
C GLN A 119 15.74 3.27 -11.29
N ARG A 120 15.58 4.35 -12.06
CA ARG A 120 14.26 4.89 -12.43
C ARG A 120 13.50 3.98 -13.40
N GLU A 121 14.21 3.35 -14.33
CA GLU A 121 13.65 2.39 -15.29
C GLU A 121 13.16 1.14 -14.57
N GLU A 122 14.00 0.54 -13.72
CA GLU A 122 13.64 -0.61 -12.86
C GLU A 122 12.43 -0.30 -11.97
N ARG A 123 12.30 0.93 -11.47
CA ARG A 123 11.14 1.37 -10.69
C ARG A 123 9.86 1.40 -11.51
N ARG A 124 9.91 1.94 -12.74
CA ARG A 124 8.73 2.00 -13.62
C ARG A 124 8.29 0.61 -14.07
N GLU A 125 9.23 -0.29 -14.32
CA GLU A 125 8.91 -1.70 -14.62
C GLU A 125 8.21 -2.38 -13.44
N ARG A 126 8.68 -2.16 -12.20
CA ARG A 126 7.98 -2.71 -11.01
C ARG A 126 6.55 -2.20 -10.92
N ILE A 127 6.32 -0.89 -11.08
CA ILE A 127 4.98 -0.31 -11.06
C ILE A 127 4.11 -0.87 -12.21
N GLY A 128 4.67 -1.03 -13.41
CA GLY A 128 3.97 -1.62 -14.56
C GLY A 128 3.55 -3.07 -14.34
N ASN A 129 4.43 -3.89 -13.77
CA ASN A 129 4.12 -5.29 -13.41
C ASN A 129 3.07 -5.39 -12.30
N LEU A 130 3.00 -4.40 -11.39
CA LEU A 130 1.99 -4.36 -10.32
C LEU A 130 0.60 -3.99 -10.85
N ASN A 131 0.52 -3.12 -11.85
CA ASN A 131 -0.76 -2.70 -12.43
C ASN A 131 -1.52 -3.86 -13.12
N LEU A 132 -0.81 -4.92 -13.55
CA LEU A 132 -1.40 -6.16 -14.06
C LEU A 132 -1.95 -7.08 -12.95
N GLN A 133 -1.53 -6.90 -11.69
CA GLN A 133 -1.98 -7.71 -10.55
C GLN A 133 -3.04 -7.02 -9.66
N ILE A 134 -3.25 -5.71 -9.81
CA ILE A 134 -4.20 -4.92 -8.99
C ILE A 134 -5.64 -4.95 -9.56
N ASP A 135 -5.90 -5.61 -10.70
CA ASP A 135 -7.21 -5.60 -11.37
C ASP A 135 -8.26 -6.56 -10.76
N ASN A 136 -8.33 -6.68 -9.42
CA ASN A 136 -9.42 -7.35 -8.71
C ASN A 136 -9.61 -6.77 -7.30
N GLY A 137 -10.22 -5.59 -7.25
CA GLY A 137 -10.67 -4.97 -6.02
C GLY A 137 -11.62 -3.86 -6.35
N GLU A 138 -12.81 -4.22 -6.83
CA GLU A 138 -13.89 -3.26 -7.05
C GLU A 138 -14.01 -2.34 -5.83
N LYS A 139 -13.90 -1.03 -6.06
CA LYS A 139 -14.31 -0.02 -5.09
C LYS A 139 -15.81 -0.16 -4.88
N SER A 140 -16.24 -1.07 -4.00
CA SER A 140 -17.63 -1.15 -3.55
C SER A 140 -17.91 -0.01 -2.57
N GLY A 141 -17.88 1.22 -3.08
CA GLY A 141 -18.51 2.37 -2.46
C GLY A 141 -19.96 2.43 -2.92
N LYS A 142 -20.79 1.48 -2.48
CA LYS A 142 -22.24 1.62 -2.60
C LYS A 142 -22.72 2.46 -1.41
N ILE A 143 -22.78 3.77 -1.61
CA ILE A 143 -23.59 4.65 -0.76
C ILE A 143 -25.04 4.29 -1.05
N VAL A 144 -25.68 3.53 -0.16
CA VAL A 144 -27.14 3.31 -0.19
C VAL A 144 -27.73 4.26 0.84
N VAL A 145 -28.20 5.42 0.37
CA VAL A 145 -29.14 6.24 1.13
C VAL A 145 -30.52 5.75 0.72
N GLU A 146 -31.21 5.10 1.64
CA GLU A 146 -32.63 4.79 1.53
C GLU A 146 -33.38 5.78 2.44
N VAL A 147 -34.09 6.74 1.83
CA VAL A 147 -35.06 7.58 2.53
C VAL A 147 -36.43 7.00 2.22
N THR A 148 -37.05 6.40 3.23
CA THR A 148 -38.48 6.06 3.20
C THR A 148 -39.28 7.23 3.76
N ASP A 149 -39.92 7.98 2.86
CA ASP A 149 -41.02 8.93 3.01
C ASP A 149 -41.20 9.69 4.34
N LEU A 150 -40.94 11.00 4.29
CA LEU A 150 -41.90 12.07 4.63
C LEU A 150 -41.54 13.36 3.88
#